data_AF-A0A6C0C850-F1
#
_entry.id   AF-A0A6C0C850-F1
#
_cell.length_a   1.000
_cell.length_b   1.000
_cell.length_c   1.000
_cell.angle_alpha   90.00
_cell.angle_beta   90.00
_cell.angle_gamma   90.00
#
_symmetry.space_group_name_H-M   'P 1'
#
loop_
_entity.id
_entity.type
_entity.pdbx_description
1 polymer ?
#
loop_
_entity_poly.entity_id
_entity_poly.type
_entity_poly.pdbx_seq_one_letter_code
_entity_poly.pdbx_strand_id
1 'polypeptide(L)'
;MENENTEYKSGDHNSFIEYVFKNSPKEKNSIKLELDPPNPGNNFNKHVFEQLLQIFTDGMKYLYSDEDGKLDIASLEIDSILKMKEYFESFGIELIFNMYDKNNYVMKPYIYNNPELYNKSQKVSDFFYEIPLEKENEMFIYRIAFEI
;
A
#
# COMPACT_ATOMS: atom_id res chain seq x y z
N MET A 1 -11.48 17.55 9.83
CA MET A 1 -12.72 18.20 9.36
C MET A 1 -12.31 19.20 8.30
N GLU A 2 -13.04 19.22 7.19
CA GLU A 2 -12.82 20.17 6.08
C GLU A 2 -13.05 21.61 6.57
N ASN A 3 -12.30 22.56 6.01
CA ASN A 3 -12.37 23.98 6.32
C ASN A 3 -12.24 24.82 5.04
N GLU A 4 -12.32 26.14 5.18
CA GLU A 4 -12.28 27.09 4.06
C GLU A 4 -10.99 27.04 3.21
N ASN A 5 -9.91 26.43 3.74
CA ASN A 5 -8.64 26.25 3.04
C ASN A 5 -8.48 24.85 2.41
N THR A 6 -9.52 24.00 2.46
CA THR A 6 -9.47 22.65 1.89
C THR A 6 -9.51 22.74 0.35
N GLU A 7 -8.42 22.34 -0.30
CA GLU A 7 -8.34 22.26 -1.76
C GLU A 7 -8.87 20.90 -2.23
N TYR A 8 -9.95 20.91 -3.02
CA TYR A 8 -10.48 19.70 -3.65
C TYR A 8 -9.75 19.45 -4.98
N LYS A 9 -9.19 18.25 -5.13
CA LYS A 9 -8.57 17.80 -6.37
C LYS A 9 -9.30 16.58 -6.89
N SER A 10 -9.89 16.70 -8.07
CA SER A 10 -10.42 15.57 -8.83
C SER A 10 -9.41 15.16 -9.89
N GLY A 11 -9.19 13.86 -10.05
CA GLY A 11 -8.31 13.29 -11.07
C GLY A 11 -8.48 11.78 -11.14
N ASP A 12 -7.85 11.17 -12.14
CA ASP A 12 -7.74 9.72 -12.18
C ASP A 12 -6.64 9.21 -11.23
N HIS A 13 -6.51 7.89 -11.13
CA HIS A 13 -5.48 7.24 -10.31
C HIS A 13 -4.08 7.78 -10.60
N ASN A 14 -3.70 7.94 -11.87
CA ASN A 14 -2.37 8.43 -12.24
C ASN A 14 -2.13 9.86 -11.77
N SER A 15 -3.15 10.72 -11.88
CA SER A 15 -3.11 12.09 -11.37
C SER A 15 -2.90 12.13 -9.86
N PHE A 16 -3.51 11.19 -9.12
CA PHE A 16 -3.28 11.04 -7.69
C PHE A 16 -1.84 10.61 -7.36
N ILE A 17 -1.32 9.60 -8.07
CA ILE A 17 0.07 9.13 -7.90
C ILE A 17 1.05 10.29 -8.15
N GLU A 18 0.89 11.03 -9.24
CA GLU A 18 1.75 12.19 -9.50
C GLU A 18 1.60 13.25 -8.39
N TYR A 19 0.38 13.58 -7.97
CA TYR A 19 0.18 14.59 -6.93
C TYR A 19 0.85 14.24 -5.60
N VAL A 20 0.77 12.97 -5.17
CA VAL A 20 1.32 12.51 -3.89
C VAL A 20 2.83 12.34 -3.98
N PHE A 21 3.34 11.63 -4.99
CA PHE A 21 4.72 11.13 -5.00
C PHE A 21 5.71 12.03 -5.74
N LYS A 22 5.26 13.04 -6.50
CA LYS A 22 6.14 13.98 -7.21
C LYS A 22 6.99 14.86 -6.28
N ASN A 23 6.46 15.18 -5.11
CA ASN A 23 7.15 16.00 -4.11
C ASN A 23 7.46 15.17 -2.87
N SER A 24 8.17 15.75 -1.90
CA SER A 24 8.35 15.13 -0.58
C SER A 24 7.01 14.80 0.08
N PRO A 25 6.93 13.78 0.94
CA PRO A 25 5.74 13.47 1.72
C PRO A 25 5.17 14.72 2.40
N LYS A 26 3.84 14.87 2.35
CA LYS A 26 3.18 15.96 3.05
C LYS A 26 3.05 15.64 4.53
N GLU A 27 2.68 16.65 5.32
CA GLU A 27 2.42 16.48 6.75
C GLU A 27 1.37 15.39 7.00
N LYS A 28 1.50 14.70 8.14
CA LYS A 28 0.59 13.64 8.57
C LYS A 28 -0.87 14.13 8.57
N ASN A 29 -1.77 13.32 8.00
CA ASN A 29 -3.20 13.63 7.86
C ASN A 29 -3.53 14.92 7.08
N SER A 30 -2.62 15.42 6.25
CA SER A 30 -2.86 16.64 5.45
C SER A 30 -3.62 16.38 4.14
N ILE A 31 -3.69 15.12 3.69
CA ILE A 31 -4.44 14.70 2.52
C ILE A 31 -5.65 13.88 2.98
N LYS A 32 -6.84 14.23 2.56
CA LYS A 32 -8.02 13.37 2.73
C LYS A 32 -8.16 12.49 1.49
N LEU A 33 -7.87 11.20 1.63
CA LEU A 33 -8.04 10.23 0.54
C LEU A 33 -9.50 9.83 0.44
N GLU A 34 -10.07 9.94 -0.76
CA GLU A 34 -11.38 9.40 -1.10
C GLU A 34 -11.18 8.30 -2.15
N LEU A 35 -11.66 7.10 -1.83
CA LEU A 35 -11.57 5.94 -2.71
C LEU A 35 -12.91 5.71 -3.39
N ASP A 36 -12.87 5.24 -4.63
CA ASP A 36 -14.07 4.81 -5.33
C ASP A 36 -14.79 3.72 -4.53
N PRO A 37 -16.14 3.69 -4.54
CA PRO A 37 -16.89 2.66 -3.85
C PRO A 37 -16.65 1.28 -4.49
N PRO A 38 -16.71 0.19 -3.70
CA PRO A 38 -16.64 -1.16 -4.26
C PRO A 38 -17.80 -1.43 -5.22
N ASN A 39 -17.58 -2.30 -6.21
CA ASN A 39 -18.67 -2.86 -7.02
C ASN A 39 -19.73 -3.54 -6.12
N PRO A 40 -21.02 -3.51 -6.48
CA PRO A 40 -22.08 -4.15 -5.70
C PRO A 40 -21.76 -5.62 -5.39
N GLY A 41 -21.83 -6.01 -4.12
CA GLY A 41 -21.57 -7.38 -3.64
C GLY A 41 -20.10 -7.67 -3.28
N ASN A 42 -19.17 -6.76 -3.56
CA ASN A 42 -17.78 -6.91 -3.12
C ASN A 42 -17.62 -6.53 -1.64
N ASN A 43 -16.71 -7.22 -0.93
CA ASN A 43 -16.34 -6.84 0.43
C ASN A 43 -15.62 -5.49 0.44
N PHE A 44 -16.12 -4.55 1.23
CA PHE A 44 -15.58 -3.19 1.32
C PHE A 44 -14.11 -3.17 1.77
N ASN A 45 -13.75 -3.92 2.82
CA ASN A 45 -12.39 -3.94 3.36
C ASN A 45 -11.38 -4.51 2.35
N LYS A 46 -11.78 -5.55 1.61
CA LYS A 46 -10.97 -6.10 0.50
C LYS A 46 -10.73 -5.04 -0.56
N HIS A 47 -11.78 -4.33 -0.98
CA HIS A 47 -11.67 -3.28 -1.99
C HIS A 47 -10.74 -2.17 -1.53
N VAL A 48 -10.89 -1.66 -0.31
CA VAL A 48 -9.98 -0.65 0.26
C VAL A 48 -8.54 -1.16 0.27
N PHE A 49 -8.31 -2.39 0.74
CA PHE A 49 -6.99 -3.01 0.70
C PHE A 49 -6.39 -3.05 -0.72
N GLU A 50 -7.19 -3.44 -1.73
CA GLU A 50 -6.75 -3.49 -3.14
C GLU A 50 -6.37 -2.11 -3.67
N GLN A 51 -7.17 -1.07 -3.36
CA GLN A 51 -6.86 0.31 -3.76
C GLN A 51 -5.57 0.81 -3.11
N LEU A 52 -5.38 0.53 -1.82
CA LEU A 52 -4.15 0.92 -1.09
C LEU A 52 -2.91 0.17 -1.61
N LEU A 53 -3.06 -1.12 -1.92
CA LEU A 53 -1.99 -1.91 -2.53
C LEU A 53 -1.62 -1.39 -3.92
N GLN A 54 -2.61 -0.93 -4.70
CA GLN A 54 -2.38 -0.31 -6.00
C GLN A 54 -1.63 1.03 -5.84
N ILE A 55 -2.06 1.90 -4.92
CA ILE A 55 -1.36 3.16 -4.61
C ILE A 55 0.08 2.89 -4.18
N PHE A 56 0.30 1.91 -3.31
CA PHE A 56 1.64 1.49 -2.88
C PHE A 56 2.49 1.06 -4.07
N THR A 57 1.97 0.17 -4.91
CA THR A 57 2.70 -0.41 -6.05
C THR A 57 3.07 0.67 -7.07
N ASP A 58 2.13 1.54 -7.40
CA ASP A 58 2.36 2.58 -8.41
C ASP A 58 3.20 3.74 -7.86
N GLY A 59 3.08 4.07 -6.57
CA GLY A 59 3.99 5.01 -5.89
C GLY A 59 5.42 4.50 -5.85
N MET A 60 5.62 3.21 -5.55
CA MET A 60 6.94 2.57 -5.58
C MET A 60 7.56 2.59 -6.99
N LYS A 61 6.78 2.30 -8.03
CA LYS A 61 7.24 2.42 -9.41
C LYS A 61 7.58 3.86 -9.75
N TYR A 62 6.70 4.81 -9.42
CA TYR A 62 6.91 6.23 -9.72
C TYR A 62 8.23 6.76 -9.14
N LEU A 63 8.59 6.31 -7.93
CA LEU A 63 9.79 6.78 -7.23
C LEU A 63 11.07 6.01 -7.61
N TYR A 64 10.97 4.71 -7.90
CA TYR A 64 12.12 3.81 -7.91
C TYR A 64 12.21 2.90 -9.13
N SER A 65 11.33 3.04 -10.13
CA SER A 65 11.48 2.29 -11.37
C SER A 65 12.70 2.74 -12.16
N ASP A 66 13.28 1.82 -12.92
CA ASP A 66 14.29 2.11 -13.92
C ASP A 66 13.71 2.87 -15.14
N GLU A 67 14.57 3.17 -16.12
CA GLU A 67 14.20 3.86 -17.36
C GLU A 67 13.17 3.09 -18.21
N ASP A 68 13.02 1.77 -17.98
CA ASP A 68 12.03 0.90 -18.63
C ASP A 68 10.71 0.81 -17.83
N GLY A 69 10.58 1.53 -16.71
CA GLY A 69 9.41 1.51 -15.85
C GLY A 69 9.27 0.25 -14.99
N LYS A 70 10.35 -0.51 -14.81
CA LYS A 70 10.38 -1.72 -13.98
C LYS A 70 10.99 -1.41 -12.61
N LEU A 71 10.42 -2.02 -11.58
CA LEU A 71 10.92 -1.93 -10.22
C LEU A 71 11.61 -3.24 -9.84
N ASP A 72 12.90 -3.18 -9.51
CA ASP A 72 13.59 -4.28 -8.85
C ASP A 72 13.28 -4.27 -7.34
N ILE A 73 12.41 -5.18 -6.91
CA ILE A 73 11.97 -5.28 -5.52
C ILE A 73 13.13 -5.73 -4.60
N ALA A 74 14.12 -6.46 -5.11
CA ALA A 74 15.26 -6.91 -4.32
C ALA A 74 16.24 -5.76 -3.98
N SER A 75 16.19 -4.68 -4.77
CA SER A 75 17.00 -3.46 -4.59
C SER A 75 16.44 -2.49 -3.54
N LEU A 76 15.24 -2.77 -2.99
CA LEU A 76 14.61 -1.88 -2.03
C LEU A 76 15.41 -1.77 -0.73
N GLU A 77 15.73 -0.54 -0.37
CA GLU A 77 16.40 -0.18 0.87
C GLU A 77 15.40 0.22 1.96
N ILE A 78 15.84 0.18 3.22
CA ILE A 78 15.03 0.56 4.39
C ILE A 78 14.49 1.99 4.21
N ASP A 79 15.32 2.91 3.72
CA ASP A 79 14.94 4.31 3.51
C ASP A 79 13.80 4.46 2.50
N SER A 80 13.77 3.62 1.45
CA SER A 80 12.67 3.61 0.48
C SER A 80 11.34 3.22 1.14
N ILE A 81 11.38 2.24 2.05
CA ILE A 81 10.21 1.78 2.80
C ILE A 81 9.76 2.82 3.82
N LEU A 82 10.70 3.44 4.55
CA LEU A 82 10.39 4.52 5.50
C LEU A 82 9.73 5.70 4.79
N LYS A 83 10.25 6.10 3.62
CA LYS A 83 9.67 7.17 2.82
C LYS A 83 8.25 6.82 2.35
N MET A 84 7.98 5.58 1.97
CA MET A 84 6.62 5.15 1.65
C MET A 84 5.68 5.22 2.84
N LYS A 85 6.16 4.87 4.04
CA LYS A 85 5.36 5.04 5.27
C LYS A 85 4.99 6.50 5.48
N GLU A 86 5.93 7.43 5.31
CA GLU A 86 5.66 8.87 5.41
C GLU A 86 4.62 9.34 4.39
N TYR A 87 4.68 8.87 3.14
CA TYR A 87 3.63 9.17 2.16
C TYR A 87 2.26 8.66 2.60
N PHE A 88 2.17 7.43 3.11
CA PHE A 88 0.90 6.86 3.59
C PHE A 88 0.36 7.58 4.83
N GLU A 89 1.24 8.01 5.74
CA GLU A 89 0.86 8.85 6.88
C GLU A 89 0.28 10.19 6.45
N SER A 90 0.70 10.75 5.31
CA SER A 90 0.17 12.01 4.81
C SER A 90 -1.33 11.97 4.51
N PHE A 91 -1.86 10.80 4.17
CA PHE A 91 -3.31 10.55 4.03
C PHE A 91 -3.90 9.66 5.14
N GLY A 92 -3.21 9.58 6.28
CA GLY A 92 -3.73 9.00 7.51
C GLY A 92 -3.81 7.48 7.54
N ILE A 93 -3.00 6.80 6.74
CA ILE A 93 -2.99 5.35 6.63
C ILE A 93 -1.65 4.83 7.15
N GLU A 94 -1.67 3.77 7.96
CA GLU A 94 -0.45 3.11 8.39
C GLU A 94 -0.06 2.02 7.39
N LEU A 95 1.07 2.20 6.72
CA LEU A 95 1.69 1.16 5.90
C LEU A 95 2.48 0.19 6.79
N ILE A 96 2.02 -1.05 6.85
CA ILE A 96 2.71 -2.15 7.54
C ILE A 96 3.53 -2.91 6.51
N PHE A 97 4.86 -2.79 6.61
CA PHE A 97 5.81 -3.51 5.77
C PHE A 97 6.74 -4.34 6.66
N ASN A 98 6.68 -5.66 6.51
CA ASN A 98 7.52 -6.61 7.25
C ASN A 98 8.36 -7.44 6.29
N MET A 99 9.61 -7.68 6.67
CA MET A 99 10.51 -8.62 5.98
C MET A 99 10.73 -9.83 6.88
N TYR A 100 10.41 -11.00 6.35
CA TYR A 100 10.62 -12.28 7.04
C TYR A 100 11.69 -13.11 6.34
N ASP A 101 12.45 -13.85 7.13
CA ASP A 101 13.30 -14.95 6.68
C ASP A 101 12.67 -16.30 7.11
N LYS A 102 13.36 -17.41 6.84
CA LYS A 102 12.92 -18.75 7.25
C LYS A 102 12.77 -18.93 8.78
N ASN A 103 13.45 -18.12 9.58
CA ASN A 103 13.54 -18.28 11.03
C ASN A 103 12.44 -17.50 11.76
N ASN A 104 12.00 -16.38 11.20
CA ASN A 104 11.05 -15.47 11.84
C ASN A 104 9.70 -15.37 11.10
N TYR A 105 9.50 -16.14 10.02
CA TYR A 105 8.24 -16.13 9.28
C TYR A 105 7.05 -16.50 10.16
N VAL A 106 6.06 -15.61 10.17
CA VAL A 106 4.81 -15.80 10.91
C VAL A 106 3.70 -16.16 9.93
N MET A 107 3.26 -17.42 9.91
CA MET A 107 2.13 -17.84 9.08
C MET A 107 0.85 -17.10 9.49
N LYS A 108 0.19 -16.44 8.52
CA LYS A 108 -1.12 -15.82 8.69
C LYS A 108 -2.09 -16.43 7.66
N PRO A 109 -3.36 -16.72 8.02
CA PRO A 109 -4.33 -17.23 7.06
C PRO A 109 -4.48 -16.27 5.87
N TYR A 110 -4.19 -16.75 4.66
CA TYR A 110 -4.32 -15.95 3.46
C TYR A 110 -5.77 -15.93 2.98
N ILE A 111 -6.53 -14.95 3.44
CA ILE A 111 -7.98 -14.85 3.16
C ILE A 111 -8.29 -14.19 1.82
N TYR A 112 -7.32 -13.46 1.24
CA TYR A 112 -7.53 -12.62 0.05
C TYR A 112 -8.09 -13.40 -1.16
N ASN A 113 -7.64 -14.64 -1.38
CA ASN A 113 -8.09 -15.50 -2.48
C ASN A 113 -9.25 -16.44 -2.11
N ASN A 114 -9.86 -16.29 -0.93
CA ASN A 114 -10.96 -17.15 -0.50
C ASN A 114 -12.23 -16.34 -0.21
N PRO A 115 -13.24 -16.38 -1.11
CA PRO A 115 -14.50 -15.65 -0.94
C PRO A 115 -15.24 -15.90 0.36
N GLU A 116 -15.23 -17.12 0.87
CA GLU A 116 -15.91 -17.42 2.14
C GLU A 116 -15.20 -16.78 3.33
N LEU A 117 -13.87 -16.62 3.26
CA LEU A 117 -13.07 -16.02 4.31
C LEU A 117 -13.04 -14.50 4.19
N TYR A 118 -12.76 -13.94 3.01
CA TYR A 118 -12.71 -12.48 2.86
C TYR A 118 -14.07 -11.83 3.06
N ASN A 119 -15.18 -12.49 2.75
CA ASN A 119 -16.51 -11.92 3.01
C ASN A 119 -16.84 -11.82 4.52
N LYS A 120 -16.10 -12.55 5.36
CA LYS A 120 -16.20 -12.45 6.83
C LYS A 120 -15.26 -11.40 7.41
N SER A 121 -14.28 -10.91 6.64
CA SER A 121 -13.34 -9.89 7.07
C SER A 121 -14.05 -8.62 7.51
N GLN A 122 -13.64 -8.09 8.66
CA GLN A 122 -14.20 -6.88 9.26
C GLN A 122 -13.22 -5.70 9.18
N LYS A 123 -11.94 -5.95 8.85
CA LYS A 123 -10.89 -4.92 8.84
C LYS A 123 -10.04 -5.01 7.59
N VAL A 124 -9.51 -3.86 7.17
CA VAL A 124 -8.49 -3.80 6.10
C VAL A 124 -7.23 -4.57 6.50
N SER A 125 -6.84 -4.51 7.77
CA SER A 125 -5.65 -5.23 8.30
C SER A 125 -5.79 -6.75 8.40
N ASP A 126 -6.97 -7.30 8.12
CA ASP A 126 -7.14 -8.75 7.92
C ASP A 126 -6.44 -9.22 6.62
N PHE A 127 -6.30 -8.32 5.64
CA PHE A 127 -5.65 -8.57 4.36
C PHE A 127 -4.15 -8.24 4.39
N PHE A 128 -3.40 -8.93 3.53
CA PHE A 128 -1.99 -8.67 3.30
C PHE A 128 -1.60 -9.22 1.91
N TYR A 129 -0.51 -8.72 1.36
CA TYR A 129 0.12 -9.24 0.14
C TYR A 129 1.54 -9.68 0.45
N GLU A 130 1.96 -10.81 -0.12
CA GLU A 130 3.30 -11.36 0.08
C GLU A 130 4.07 -11.45 -1.23
N ILE A 131 5.33 -11.03 -1.18
CA ILE A 131 6.27 -11.11 -2.29
C ILE A 131 7.44 -11.96 -1.81
N PRO A 132 7.57 -13.21 -2.30
CA PRO A 132 8.79 -13.97 -2.10
C PRO A 132 9.91 -13.35 -2.93
N LEU A 133 11.09 -13.20 -2.35
CA LEU A 133 12.29 -12.76 -3.05
C LEU A 133 13.51 -13.55 -2.57
N GLU A 134 14.50 -13.65 -3.44
CA GLU A 134 15.80 -14.20 -3.12
C GLU A 134 16.80 -13.05 -3.05
N LYS A 135 17.52 -12.94 -1.94
CA LYS A 135 18.56 -11.93 -1.72
C LYS A 135 19.75 -12.62 -1.06
N GLU A 136 20.94 -12.47 -1.65
CA GLU A 136 22.17 -13.06 -1.11
C GLU A 136 22.08 -14.60 -0.90
N ASN A 137 21.39 -15.30 -1.80
CA ASN A 137 21.08 -16.75 -1.73
C ASN A 137 20.22 -17.15 -0.50
N GLU A 138 19.55 -16.18 0.13
CA GLU A 138 18.56 -16.43 1.17
C GLU A 138 17.17 -16.03 0.68
N MET A 139 16.17 -16.82 1.08
CA MET A 139 14.77 -16.56 0.77
C MET A 139 14.16 -15.63 1.83
N PHE A 140 13.60 -14.53 1.36
CA PHE A 140 12.83 -13.59 2.16
C PHE A 140 11.39 -13.50 1.67
N ILE A 141 10.51 -13.07 2.56
CA ILE A 141 9.12 -12.75 2.24
C ILE A 141 8.86 -11.33 2.70
N TYR A 142 8.55 -10.44 1.75
CA TYR A 142 8.00 -9.13 2.06
C TYR A 142 6.49 -9.25 2.22
N ARG A 143 5.97 -8.78 3.35
CA ARG A 143 4.54 -8.74 3.65
C ARG A 143 4.09 -7.30 3.78
N ILE A 144 3.14 -6.91 2.95
CA ILE A 144 2.54 -5.57 2.90
C ILE A 144 1.10 -5.65 3.40
N ALA A 145 0.74 -4.79 4.35
CA ALA A 145 -0.61 -4.63 4.89
C ALA A 145 -0.87 -3.16 5.25
N PHE A 146 -2.11 -2.84 5.60
CA PHE A 146 -2.53 -1.47 5.92
C PHE A 146 -3.46 -1.46 7.14
N GLU A 147 -3.35 -0.42 7.97
CA GLU A 147 -4.31 -0.08 9.03
C GLU A 147 -4.90 1.31 8.76
N ILE A 148 -6.21 1.46 8.99
CA ILE A 148 -7.01 2.67 8.73
C ILE A 148 -7.83 3.07 9.96
#